data_AF-A0A1H4Y0N7-F1
#
_entry.id   AF-A0A1H4Y0N7-F1
#
_cell.length_a   1.000
_cell.length_b   1.000
_cell.length_c   1.000
_cell.angle_alpha   90.00
_cell.angle_beta   90.00
_cell.angle_gamma   90.00
#
_symmetry.space_group_name_H-M   'P 1'
#
loop_
_entity.id
_entity.type
_entity.pdbx_description
1 polymer ?
#
loop_
_entity_poly.entity_id
_entity_poly.type
_entity_poly.pdbx_seq_one_letter_code
_entity_poly.pdbx_strand_id
1 'polypeptide(L)'
;MQTQHLIIIATGQLAGLVLLGYFIRRAFLRALARATADDRDRIHALSNDLGRAAERCQVLAAQVAEHQGQQLQLKAQPFTLEDQQTLISIAQALGLASSTYKAIPGTAPVQAKADALAAQARALAYRVFNTATAGGAMNADSLDTKLIEWLNTHGSFWPELENSTVTFPHEANTEGYPHIRDALREAYELHLQHEAGELVVEDAA
;
A
#
# COMPACT_ATOMS: atom_id res chain seq x y z
N MET A 1 -95.85 4.39 -9.01
CA MET A 1 -95.08 4.13 -7.76
C MET A 1 -93.77 3.39 -8.01
N GLN A 2 -93.70 2.39 -8.89
CA GLN A 2 -92.50 1.54 -9.08
C GLN A 2 -91.27 2.25 -9.73
N THR A 3 -91.49 3.24 -10.60
CA THR A 3 -90.41 3.97 -11.30
C THR A 3 -89.65 4.97 -10.43
N GLN A 4 -90.29 5.57 -9.42
CA GLN A 4 -89.63 6.50 -8.49
C GLN A 4 -88.63 5.78 -7.57
N HIS A 5 -88.95 4.57 -7.11
CA HIS A 5 -88.04 3.77 -6.30
C HIS A 5 -86.78 3.36 -7.08
N LEU A 6 -86.90 3.05 -8.38
CA LEU A 6 -85.77 2.72 -9.25
C LEU A 6 -84.80 3.88 -9.43
N ILE A 7 -85.32 5.11 -9.59
CA ILE A 7 -84.48 6.31 -9.75
C ILE A 7 -83.70 6.61 -8.47
N ILE A 8 -84.33 6.49 -7.30
CA ILE A 8 -83.69 6.75 -6.00
C ILE A 8 -82.57 5.71 -5.72
N ILE A 9 -82.79 4.45 -6.09
CA ILE A 9 -81.77 3.40 -5.93
C ILE A 9 -80.59 3.66 -6.88
N ALA A 10 -80.85 4.03 -8.14
CA ALA A 10 -79.80 4.31 -9.11
C ALA A 10 -78.94 5.54 -8.73
N THR A 11 -79.55 6.61 -8.22
CA THR A 11 -78.81 7.79 -7.75
C THR A 11 -78.02 7.50 -6.47
N GLY A 12 -78.56 6.70 -5.55
CA GLY A 12 -77.84 6.23 -4.36
C GLY A 12 -76.61 5.37 -4.71
N GLN A 13 -76.71 4.49 -5.71
CA GLN A 13 -75.59 3.68 -6.18
C GLN A 13 -74.50 4.51 -6.85
N LEU A 14 -74.87 5.49 -7.69
CA LEU A 14 -73.91 6.42 -8.30
C LEU A 14 -73.19 7.25 -7.24
N ALA A 15 -73.92 7.79 -6.26
CA ALA A 15 -73.31 8.54 -5.15
C ALA A 15 -72.36 7.65 -4.32
N GLY A 16 -72.74 6.40 -4.07
CA GLY A 16 -71.89 5.42 -3.39
C GLY A 16 -70.60 5.12 -4.14
N LEU A 17 -70.66 4.95 -5.47
CA LEU A 17 -69.48 4.73 -6.32
C LEU A 17 -68.55 5.94 -6.35
N VAL A 18 -69.09 7.16 -6.40
CA VAL A 18 -68.29 8.40 -6.37
C VAL A 18 -67.57 8.55 -5.03
N LEU A 19 -68.26 8.28 -3.90
CA LEU A 19 -67.66 8.31 -2.58
C LEU A 19 -66.57 7.23 -2.43
N LEU A 20 -66.82 6.01 -2.91
CA LEU A 20 -65.84 4.93 -2.90
C LEU A 20 -64.58 5.32 -3.69
N GLY A 21 -64.75 5.85 -4.91
CA GLY A 21 -63.65 6.32 -5.75
C GLY A 21 -62.83 7.43 -5.08
N TYR A 22 -63.50 8.36 -4.38
CA TYR A 22 -62.84 9.40 -3.61
C TYR A 22 -62.00 8.82 -2.45
N PHE A 23 -62.54 7.86 -1.68
CA PHE A 23 -61.82 7.22 -0.59
C PHE A 23 -60.62 6.40 -1.08
N ILE A 24 -60.76 5.65 -2.18
CA ILE A 24 -59.65 4.91 -2.80
C ILE A 24 -58.55 5.87 -3.24
N ARG A 25 -58.90 6.94 -3.95
CA ARG A 25 -57.93 7.97 -4.39
C ARG A 25 -57.21 8.58 -3.19
N ARG A 26 -57.92 8.91 -2.12
CA ARG A 26 -57.34 9.49 -0.90
C ARG A 26 -56.41 8.51 -0.17
N ALA A 27 -56.78 7.23 -0.11
CA ALA A 27 -55.95 6.18 0.48
C ALA A 27 -54.67 5.96 -0.34
N PHE A 28 -54.79 5.93 -1.67
CA PHE A 28 -53.65 5.78 -2.57
C PHE A 28 -52.67 6.94 -2.47
N LEU A 29 -53.15 8.20 -2.48
CA LEU A 29 -52.29 9.38 -2.32
C LEU A 29 -51.58 9.40 -0.96
N ARG A 30 -52.23 8.95 0.11
CA ARG A 30 -51.58 8.84 1.43
C ARG A 30 -50.52 7.75 1.47
N ALA A 31 -50.78 6.60 0.85
CA ALA A 31 -49.81 5.51 0.76
C ALA A 31 -48.58 5.95 -0.06
N LEU A 32 -48.81 6.62 -1.17
CA LEU A 32 -47.75 7.12 -2.06
C LEU A 32 -46.93 8.23 -1.38
N ALA A 33 -47.57 9.15 -0.65
CA ALA A 33 -46.86 10.17 0.13
C ALA A 33 -46.01 9.58 1.27
N ARG A 34 -46.44 8.47 1.88
CA ARG A 34 -45.65 7.76 2.90
C ARG A 34 -44.46 7.03 2.28
N ALA A 35 -44.67 6.35 1.15
CA ALA A 35 -43.61 5.63 0.45
C ALA A 35 -42.50 6.58 -0.04
N THR A 36 -42.87 7.74 -0.61
CA THR A 36 -41.88 8.72 -1.08
C THR A 36 -41.14 9.44 0.05
N ALA A 37 -41.75 9.58 1.23
CA ALA A 37 -41.07 10.09 2.41
C ALA A 37 -40.01 9.10 2.91
N ASP A 38 -40.38 7.82 3.02
CA ASP A 38 -39.47 6.76 3.45
C ASP A 38 -38.27 6.59 2.49
N ASP A 39 -38.51 6.64 1.18
CA ASP A 39 -37.44 6.60 0.18
C ASP A 39 -36.50 7.82 0.26
N ARG A 40 -37.04 9.02 0.52
CA ARG A 40 -36.22 10.22 0.70
C ARG A 40 -35.33 10.11 1.94
N ASP A 41 -35.89 9.67 3.06
CA ASP A 41 -35.13 9.50 4.30
C ASP A 41 -34.02 8.46 4.13
N ARG A 42 -34.30 7.39 3.38
CA ARG A 42 -33.32 6.34 3.06
C ARG A 42 -32.20 6.85 2.15
N ILE A 43 -32.52 7.64 1.13
CA ILE A 43 -31.52 8.27 0.25
C ILE A 43 -30.65 9.25 1.05
N HIS A 44 -31.25 10.04 1.95
CA HIS A 44 -30.49 10.95 2.82
C HIS A 44 -29.56 10.21 3.78
N ALA A 45 -30.00 9.10 4.36
CA ALA A 45 -29.16 8.25 5.21
C ALA A 45 -27.96 7.68 4.43
N LEU A 46 -28.21 7.13 3.23
CA LEU A 46 -27.16 6.61 2.35
C LEU A 46 -26.16 7.68 1.92
N SER A 47 -26.64 8.89 1.59
CA SER A 47 -25.77 10.01 1.23
C SER A 47 -24.87 10.43 2.38
N ASN A 48 -25.39 10.46 3.62
CA ASN A 48 -24.59 10.77 4.79
C ASN A 48 -23.54 9.70 5.08
N ASP A 49 -23.89 8.42 4.92
CA ASP A 49 -22.95 7.32 5.13
C ASP A 49 -21.86 7.29 4.06
N LEU A 50 -22.18 7.59 2.79
CA LEU A 50 -21.20 7.79 1.72
C LEU A 50 -20.24 8.95 2.05
N GLY A 51 -20.75 10.07 2.55
CA GLY A 51 -19.92 11.20 3.00
C GLY A 51 -18.93 10.78 4.09
N ARG A 52 -19.40 10.08 5.12
CA ARG A 52 -18.55 9.56 6.21
C ARG A 52 -17.52 8.54 5.71
N ALA A 53 -17.89 7.69 4.76
CA ALA A 53 -16.96 6.74 4.16
C ALA A 53 -15.86 7.44 3.37
N ALA A 54 -16.20 8.47 2.60
CA ALA A 54 -15.24 9.30 1.87
C ALA A 54 -14.27 10.01 2.82
N GLU A 55 -14.76 10.58 3.92
CA GLU A 55 -13.91 11.19 4.96
C GLU A 55 -12.93 10.18 5.56
N ARG A 56 -13.39 8.96 5.89
CA ARG A 56 -12.50 7.90 6.41
C ARG A 56 -11.44 7.50 5.39
N CYS A 57 -11.81 7.38 4.11
CA CYS A 57 -10.84 7.09 3.05
C CYS A 57 -9.80 8.20 2.92
N GLN A 58 -10.20 9.47 3.03
CA GLN A 58 -9.25 10.59 3.00
C GLN A 58 -8.30 10.57 4.20
N VAL A 59 -8.81 10.28 5.40
CA VAL A 59 -7.96 10.15 6.61
C VAL A 59 -6.97 9.00 6.46
N LEU A 60 -7.41 7.84 5.96
CA LEU A 60 -6.53 6.70 5.71
C LEU A 60 -5.48 7.01 4.64
N ALA A 61 -5.87 7.68 3.54
CA ALA A 61 -4.94 8.10 2.50
C ALA A 61 -3.88 9.07 3.04
N ALA A 62 -4.29 10.02 3.89
CA ALA A 62 -3.37 10.94 4.55
C ALA A 62 -2.40 10.20 5.50
N GLN A 63 -2.89 9.25 6.29
CA GLN A 63 -2.04 8.42 7.16
C GLN A 63 -1.04 7.58 6.35
N VAL A 64 -1.46 7.00 5.23
CA VAL A 64 -0.57 6.24 4.35
C VAL A 64 0.51 7.15 3.75
N ALA A 65 0.14 8.34 3.29
CA ALA A 65 1.10 9.31 2.77
C ALA A 65 2.10 9.78 3.84
N GLU A 66 1.63 9.99 5.09
CA GLU A 66 2.49 10.33 6.22
C GLU A 66 3.47 9.20 6.54
N HIS A 67 3.00 7.96 6.62
CA HIS A 67 3.86 6.79 6.82
C HIS A 67 4.87 6.60 5.69
N GLN A 68 4.48 6.81 4.44
CA GLN A 68 5.40 6.78 3.30
C GLN A 68 6.45 7.89 3.38
N GLY A 69 6.05 9.11 3.77
CA GLY A 69 6.98 10.21 4.02
C GLY A 69 7.98 9.90 5.13
N GLN A 70 7.52 9.30 6.23
CA GLN A 70 8.38 8.85 7.33
C GLN A 70 9.35 7.74 6.87
N GLN A 71 8.89 6.77 6.07
CA GLN A 71 9.75 5.73 5.50
C GLN A 71 10.82 6.31 4.57
N LEU A 72 10.47 7.29 3.73
CA LEU A 72 11.42 7.97 2.86
C LEU A 72 12.44 8.81 3.63
N GLN A 73 12.04 9.45 4.73
CA GLN A 73 12.97 10.15 5.62
C GLN A 73 13.91 9.19 6.37
N LEU A 74 13.43 8.01 6.75
CA LEU A 74 14.26 6.94 7.32
C LEU A 74 15.25 6.34 6.31
N LYS A 75 15.00 6.47 5.00
CA LYS A 75 15.96 6.09 3.94
C LYS A 75 17.11 7.08 3.75
N ALA A 76 17.08 8.26 4.37
CA ALA A 76 18.04 9.33 4.08
C ALA A 76 19.47 9.07 4.57
N GLN A 77 19.70 8.09 5.45
CA GLN A 77 21.05 7.60 5.73
C GLN A 77 20.99 6.14 6.18
N PRO A 78 21.19 5.16 5.27
CA PRO A 78 21.24 3.77 5.68
C PRO A 78 22.43 3.60 6.61
N PHE A 79 22.17 3.21 7.85
CA PHE A 79 23.26 2.78 8.72
C PHE A 79 24.03 1.67 8.02
N THR A 80 25.33 1.82 7.99
CA THR A 80 26.23 0.91 7.28
C THR A 80 26.74 -0.16 8.23
N LEU A 81 27.30 -1.24 7.67
CA LEU A 81 28.06 -2.22 8.46
C LEU A 81 29.28 -1.58 9.14
N GLU A 82 29.82 -0.49 8.58
CA GLU A 82 30.90 0.28 9.18
C GLU A 82 30.47 0.98 10.47
N ASP A 83 29.24 1.50 10.53
CA ASP A 83 28.66 2.09 11.75
C ASP A 83 28.49 1.05 12.86
N GLN A 84 28.08 -0.18 12.50
CA GLN A 84 28.04 -1.30 13.44
C GLN A 84 29.45 -1.62 13.97
N GLN A 85 30.44 -1.73 13.08
CA GLN A 85 31.83 -2.05 13.43
C GLN A 85 32.38 -1.00 14.41
N THR A 86 32.06 0.27 14.17
CA THR A 86 32.44 1.41 15.02
C THR A 86 31.78 1.33 16.41
N LEU A 87 30.50 0.96 16.48
CA LEU A 87 29.82 0.78 17.77
C LEU A 87 30.37 -0.41 18.57
N ILE A 88 30.76 -1.49 17.89
CA ILE A 88 31.42 -2.64 18.52
C ILE A 88 32.80 -2.24 19.07
N SER A 89 33.60 -1.49 18.31
CA SER A 89 34.92 -1.04 18.76
C SER A 89 34.83 -0.09 19.96
N ILE A 90 33.85 0.83 19.95
CA ILE A 90 33.55 1.70 21.10
C ILE A 90 33.16 0.87 22.33
N ALA A 91 32.30 -0.14 22.17
CA ALA A 91 31.92 -1.03 23.28
C ALA A 91 33.10 -1.81 23.85
N GLN A 92 34.03 -2.25 23.01
CA GLN A 92 35.27 -2.92 23.43
C GLN A 92 36.20 -1.96 24.18
N ALA A 93 36.40 -0.74 23.66
CA ALA A 93 37.20 0.29 24.31
C ALA A 93 36.64 0.69 25.69
N LEU A 94 35.31 0.81 25.81
CA LEU A 94 34.65 1.08 27.09
C LEU A 94 34.76 -0.10 28.07
N GLY A 95 34.72 -1.35 27.57
CA GLY A 95 34.98 -2.54 28.38
C GLY A 95 36.41 -2.58 28.92
N LEU A 96 37.39 -2.24 28.09
CA LEU A 96 38.79 -2.07 28.50
C LEU A 96 38.92 -0.96 29.54
N ALA A 97 38.30 0.20 29.32
CA ALA A 97 38.31 1.30 30.27
C ALA A 97 37.68 0.92 31.63
N SER A 98 36.58 0.18 31.63
CA SER A 98 36.00 -0.35 32.88
C SER A 98 36.99 -1.25 33.62
N SER A 99 37.67 -2.16 32.90
CA SER A 99 38.67 -3.05 33.50
C SER A 99 39.88 -2.31 34.08
N THR A 100 40.31 -1.20 33.46
CA THR A 100 41.43 -0.39 33.96
C THR A 100 41.01 0.44 35.18
N TYR A 101 39.82 1.03 35.19
CA TYR A 101 39.30 1.74 36.35
C TYR A 101 39.07 0.81 37.55
N LYS A 102 38.68 -0.44 37.32
CA LYS A 102 38.57 -1.44 38.41
C LYS A 102 39.86 -1.61 39.23
N ALA A 103 41.02 -1.39 38.62
CA ALA A 103 42.31 -1.48 39.31
C ALA A 103 42.66 -0.22 40.15
N ILE A 104 41.90 0.88 40.02
CA ILE A 104 42.17 2.16 40.69
C ILE A 104 41.15 2.39 41.81
N PRO A 105 41.57 2.44 43.09
CA PRO A 105 40.67 2.71 44.21
C PRO A 105 40.03 4.10 44.09
N GLY A 106 38.72 4.20 44.36
CA GLY A 106 37.96 5.45 44.28
C GLY A 106 37.30 5.75 42.92
N THR A 107 37.50 4.91 41.90
CA THR A 107 36.94 5.12 40.55
C THR A 107 35.67 4.30 40.24
N ALA A 108 35.07 3.67 41.27
CA ALA A 108 33.83 2.90 41.17
C ALA A 108 32.68 3.58 40.37
N PRO A 109 32.39 4.90 40.51
CA PRO A 109 31.34 5.53 39.70
C PRO A 109 31.70 5.66 38.22
N VAL A 110 33.00 5.80 37.90
CA VAL A 110 33.50 5.89 36.51
C VAL A 110 33.46 4.51 35.85
N GLN A 111 33.79 3.45 36.61
CA GLN A 111 33.65 2.07 36.18
C GLN A 111 32.20 1.74 35.83
N ALA A 112 31.25 2.00 36.75
CA ALA A 112 29.84 1.72 36.53
C ALA A 112 29.27 2.48 35.31
N LYS A 113 29.74 3.71 35.08
CA LYS A 113 29.38 4.50 33.89
C LYS A 113 29.94 3.90 32.60
N ALA A 114 31.20 3.43 32.62
CA ALA A 114 31.81 2.77 31.47
C ALA A 114 31.10 1.45 31.11
N ASP A 115 30.71 0.65 32.11
CA ASP A 115 29.93 -0.59 31.92
C ASP A 115 28.55 -0.30 31.31
N ALA A 116 27.85 0.72 31.81
CA ALA A 116 26.55 1.12 31.29
C ALA A 116 26.64 1.60 29.83
N LEU A 117 27.65 2.42 29.50
CA LEU A 117 27.87 2.89 28.14
C LEU A 117 28.30 1.76 27.19
N ALA A 118 29.09 0.80 27.67
CA ALA A 118 29.45 -0.38 26.87
C ALA A 118 28.23 -1.24 26.53
N ALA A 119 27.32 -1.43 27.48
CA ALA A 119 26.07 -2.16 27.24
C ALA A 119 25.16 -1.43 26.23
N GLN A 120 25.05 -0.11 26.34
CA GLN A 120 24.29 0.71 25.39
C GLN A 120 24.89 0.68 23.97
N ALA A 121 26.21 0.80 23.84
CA ALA A 121 26.89 0.72 22.55
C ALA A 121 26.68 -0.63 21.85
N ARG A 122 26.71 -1.75 22.60
CA ARG A 122 26.37 -3.07 22.04
C ARG A 122 24.92 -3.16 21.58
N ALA A 123 23.97 -2.66 22.39
CA ALA A 123 22.56 -2.66 22.02
C ALA A 123 22.29 -1.83 20.75
N LEU A 124 23.00 -0.71 20.58
CA LEU A 124 22.93 0.10 19.37
C LEU A 124 23.55 -0.62 18.17
N ALA A 125 24.71 -1.29 18.34
CA ALA A 125 25.33 -2.08 17.27
C ALA A 125 24.39 -3.16 16.72
N TYR A 126 23.67 -3.88 17.60
CA TYR A 126 22.67 -4.87 17.18
C TYR A 126 21.51 -4.26 16.41
N ARG A 127 21.02 -3.09 16.84
CA ARG A 127 19.94 -2.39 16.12
C ARG A 127 20.40 -1.92 14.75
N VAL A 128 21.60 -1.34 14.67
CA VAL A 128 22.21 -0.90 13.42
C VAL A 128 22.40 -2.07 12.46
N PHE A 129 22.89 -3.22 12.93
CA PHE A 129 23.00 -4.43 12.12
C PHE A 129 21.66 -4.86 11.55
N ASN A 130 20.61 -4.92 12.38
CA ASN A 130 19.27 -5.32 11.93
C ASN A 130 18.71 -4.33 10.91
N THR A 131 18.95 -3.03 11.07
CA THR A 131 18.52 -2.02 10.09
C THR A 131 19.32 -2.06 8.80
N ALA A 132 20.64 -2.30 8.87
CA ALA A 132 21.52 -2.38 7.71
C ALA A 132 21.22 -3.63 6.87
N THR A 133 20.98 -4.76 7.53
CA THR A 133 20.62 -6.03 6.88
C THR A 133 19.18 -6.04 6.35
N ALA A 134 18.21 -5.48 7.08
CA ALA A 134 16.85 -5.31 6.58
C ALA A 134 16.78 -4.33 5.40
N GLY A 135 17.54 -3.23 5.45
CA GLY A 135 17.66 -2.27 4.34
C GLY A 135 18.35 -2.89 3.11
N GLY A 136 19.34 -3.76 3.32
CA GLY A 136 19.96 -4.56 2.24
C GLY A 136 18.97 -5.54 1.61
N ALA A 137 18.22 -6.29 2.41
CA ALA A 137 17.24 -7.27 1.92
C ALA A 137 16.07 -6.63 1.14
N MET A 138 15.58 -5.46 1.58
CA MET A 138 14.49 -4.76 0.87
C MET A 138 14.93 -4.12 -0.45
N ASN A 139 16.22 -3.82 -0.63
CA ASN A 139 16.76 -3.28 -1.88
C ASN A 139 17.29 -4.37 -2.83
N ALA A 140 17.71 -5.53 -2.32
CA ALA A 140 18.29 -6.62 -3.11
C ALA A 140 17.27 -7.53 -3.83
N ASP A 141 16.02 -7.60 -3.35
CA ASP A 141 15.04 -8.59 -3.84
C ASP A 141 13.91 -8.01 -4.71
N SER A 142 13.93 -6.71 -4.99
CA SER A 142 12.98 -6.12 -5.93
C SER A 142 13.40 -6.49 -7.36
N LEU A 143 12.64 -7.40 -7.99
CA LEU A 143 12.75 -7.75 -9.43
C LEU A 143 12.84 -6.49 -10.30
N ASP A 144 12.13 -5.43 -9.89
CA ASP A 144 12.11 -4.15 -10.60
C ASP A 144 13.47 -3.42 -10.53
N THR A 145 14.21 -3.55 -9.43
CA THR A 145 15.57 -2.99 -9.30
C THR A 145 16.53 -3.71 -10.26
N LYS A 146 16.47 -5.05 -10.29
CA LYS A 146 17.30 -5.88 -11.19
C LYS A 146 16.97 -5.62 -12.66
N LEU A 147 15.69 -5.43 -12.98
CA LEU A 147 15.23 -5.10 -14.33
C LEU A 147 15.73 -3.72 -14.78
N ILE A 148 15.70 -2.72 -13.88
CA ILE A 148 16.21 -1.36 -14.17
C ILE A 148 17.73 -1.39 -14.39
N GLU A 149 18.48 -2.10 -13.55
CA GLU A 149 19.93 -2.25 -13.72
C GLU A 149 20.26 -2.94 -15.05
N TRP A 150 19.58 -4.03 -15.36
CA TRP A 150 19.74 -4.73 -16.63
C TRP A 150 19.42 -3.84 -17.84
N LEU A 151 18.34 -3.05 -17.76
CA LEU A 151 17.98 -2.07 -18.77
C LEU A 151 19.00 -0.94 -18.91
N ASN A 152 19.65 -0.50 -17.84
CA ASN A 152 20.71 0.51 -17.92
C ASN A 152 21.97 -0.03 -18.61
N THR A 153 22.23 -1.33 -18.50
CA THR A 153 23.37 -1.98 -19.19
C THR A 153 23.11 -2.20 -20.68
N HIS A 154 21.87 -2.52 -21.06
CA HIS A 154 21.53 -2.97 -22.42
C HIS A 154 20.69 -1.97 -23.22
N GLY A 155 20.09 -0.97 -22.57
CA GLY A 155 19.31 0.08 -23.20
C GLY A 155 20.20 1.20 -23.74
N SER A 156 19.90 1.67 -24.95
CA SER A 156 20.55 2.86 -25.52
C SER A 156 19.53 4.00 -25.62
N PHE A 157 19.82 5.12 -24.97
CA PHE A 157 18.99 6.33 -25.05
C PHE A 157 19.52 7.23 -26.18
N TRP A 158 18.70 7.44 -27.21
CA TRP A 158 19.03 8.33 -28.33
C TRP A 158 18.33 9.68 -28.14
N PRO A 159 18.99 10.80 -28.43
CA PRO A 159 18.49 12.16 -28.16
C PRO A 159 17.36 12.63 -29.10
N GLU A 160 16.91 11.80 -30.03
CA GLU A 160 15.78 12.11 -30.91
C GLU A 160 14.46 11.83 -30.18
N LEU A 161 13.61 12.85 -30.09
CA LEU A 161 12.50 12.97 -29.14
C LEU A 161 11.39 11.90 -29.24
N GLU A 162 11.42 11.03 -30.25
CA GLU A 162 10.28 10.19 -30.61
C GLU A 162 10.55 8.68 -30.62
N ASN A 163 11.81 8.22 -30.48
CA ASN A 163 12.14 6.79 -30.53
C ASN A 163 13.15 6.38 -29.44
N SER A 164 12.68 5.76 -28.37
CA SER A 164 13.53 4.95 -27.47
C SER A 164 13.47 3.49 -27.95
N THR A 165 14.60 2.95 -28.40
CA THR A 165 14.68 1.55 -28.86
C THR A 165 15.42 0.71 -27.82
N VAL A 166 14.73 -0.28 -27.26
CA VAL A 166 15.35 -1.32 -26.42
C VAL A 166 15.55 -2.53 -27.33
N THR A 167 16.80 -2.85 -27.64
CA THR A 167 17.13 -3.99 -28.49
C THR A 167 17.27 -5.22 -27.61
N PHE A 168 16.33 -6.16 -27.74
CA PHE A 168 16.45 -7.47 -27.11
C PHE A 168 17.28 -8.39 -28.01
N PRO A 169 18.20 -9.18 -27.47
CA PRO A 169 18.97 -10.14 -28.27
C PRO A 169 18.14 -11.36 -28.72
N HIS A 170 16.80 -11.29 -28.75
CA HIS A 170 15.96 -12.46 -29.04
C HIS A 170 14.58 -12.11 -29.64
N GLU A 171 14.05 -13.01 -30.47
CA GLU A 171 12.68 -12.98 -30.98
C GLU A 171 11.72 -13.46 -29.88
N ALA A 172 10.65 -12.71 -29.60
CA ALA A 172 9.69 -13.08 -28.57
C ALA A 172 9.05 -14.45 -28.88
N ASN A 173 8.98 -15.36 -27.90
CA ASN A 173 8.31 -16.66 -28.06
C ASN A 173 6.76 -16.55 -28.07
N THR A 174 6.23 -15.34 -27.84
CA THR A 174 4.79 -15.11 -27.68
C THR A 174 4.25 -14.19 -28.77
N GLU A 175 3.05 -14.49 -29.30
CA GLU A 175 2.34 -13.70 -30.34
C GLU A 175 2.02 -12.24 -29.92
N GLY A 176 2.28 -11.89 -28.66
CA GLY A 176 2.23 -10.54 -28.12
C GLY A 176 2.11 -10.54 -26.59
N TYR A 177 2.62 -9.50 -25.94
CA TYR A 177 2.49 -9.31 -24.50
C TYR A 177 1.36 -8.30 -24.19
N PRO A 178 0.54 -8.56 -23.15
CA PRO A 178 -0.46 -7.59 -22.70
C PRO A 178 0.19 -6.34 -22.09
N HIS A 179 1.38 -6.47 -21.51
CA HIS A 179 2.14 -5.36 -20.94
C HIS A 179 3.63 -5.44 -21.29
N ILE A 180 4.27 -4.28 -21.49
CA ILE A 180 5.73 -4.15 -21.75
C ILE A 180 6.55 -4.79 -20.62
N ARG A 181 6.05 -4.72 -19.38
CA ARG A 181 6.70 -5.36 -18.22
C ARG A 181 6.86 -6.88 -18.40
N ASP A 182 5.90 -7.53 -19.05
CA ASP A 182 5.94 -8.98 -19.25
C ASP A 182 6.97 -9.35 -20.33
N ALA A 183 7.07 -8.55 -21.40
CA ALA A 183 8.13 -8.68 -22.40
C ALA A 183 9.52 -8.50 -21.79
N LEU A 184 9.68 -7.48 -20.93
CA LEU A 184 10.94 -7.20 -20.22
C LEU A 184 11.31 -8.31 -19.24
N ARG A 185 10.32 -8.86 -18.53
CA ARG A 185 10.54 -9.98 -17.61
C ARG A 185 11.02 -11.21 -18.36
N GLU A 186 10.37 -11.59 -19.47
CA GLU A 186 10.79 -12.75 -20.26
C GLU A 186 12.20 -12.56 -20.82
N ALA A 187 12.51 -11.37 -21.37
CA ALA A 187 13.85 -11.08 -21.86
C ALA A 187 14.93 -11.18 -20.77
N TYR A 188 14.62 -10.73 -19.54
CA TYR A 188 15.51 -10.84 -18.40
C TYR A 188 15.69 -12.30 -17.93
N GLU A 189 14.61 -13.07 -17.85
CA GLU A 189 14.66 -14.49 -17.47
C GLU A 189 15.47 -15.32 -18.48
N LEU A 190 15.29 -15.04 -19.77
CA LEU A 190 16.06 -15.70 -20.83
C LEU A 190 17.54 -15.29 -20.83
N HIS A 191 17.86 -14.03 -20.51
CA HIS A 191 19.24 -13.59 -20.33
C HIS A 191 19.94 -14.35 -19.19
N LEU A 192 19.26 -14.52 -18.06
CA LEU A 192 19.78 -15.31 -16.94
C LEU A 192 20.00 -16.78 -17.31
N GLN A 193 19.12 -17.36 -18.15
CA GLN A 193 19.30 -18.73 -18.63
C GLN A 193 20.50 -18.87 -19.58
N HIS A 194 20.76 -17.87 -20.43
CA HIS A 194 21.93 -17.86 -21.31
C HIS A 194 23.23 -17.72 -20.53
N GLU A 195 23.30 -16.79 -19.58
CA GLU A 195 24.46 -16.59 -18.71
C GLU A 195 24.76 -17.86 -17.90
N ALA A 196 23.71 -18.50 -17.36
CA ALA A 196 23.84 -19.79 -16.68
C ALA A 196 24.26 -20.94 -17.62
N GLY A 197 23.87 -20.89 -18.89
CA GLY A 197 24.24 -21.87 -19.92
C GLY A 197 25.67 -21.72 -20.43
N GLU A 198 26.17 -20.50 -20.64
CA GLU A 198 27.55 -20.23 -21.02
C GLU A 198 28.55 -20.66 -19.94
N LEU A 199 28.22 -20.43 -18.66
CA LEU A 199 29.04 -20.88 -17.53
C LEU A 199 29.17 -22.41 -17.44
N VAL A 200 28.17 -23.17 -17.93
CA VAL A 200 28.21 -24.65 -17.96
C VAL A 200 29.03 -25.18 -19.13
N VAL A 201 29.13 -24.42 -20.23
CA VAL A 201 29.92 -24.81 -21.41
C VAL A 201 31.41 -24.47 -21.23
N GLU A 202 31.73 -23.41 -20.49
CA GLU A 202 33.11 -23.00 -20.20
C GLU A 202 33.81 -23.91 -19.18
N ASP A 203 33.07 -24.53 -18.26
CA ASP A 203 33.60 -25.54 -17.31
C ASP A 203 33.79 -26.95 -17.95
N ALA A 204 33.33 -27.16 -19.18
CA ALA A 204 33.38 -28.44 -19.89
C ALA A 204 34.40 -28.49 -21.05
N ALA A 205 35.12 -27.39 -21.31
CA ALA A 205 36.14 -27.27 -22.36
C ALA A 205 37.56 -27.22 -21.77
#